data_AF-A0A9Q4GVA6-F1
#
_entry.id   AF-A0A9Q4GVA6-F1
#
_cell.length_a   1.000
_cell.length_b   1.000
_cell.length_c   1.000
_cell.angle_alpha   90.00
_cell.angle_beta   90.00
_cell.angle_gamma   90.00
#
_symmetry.space_group_name_H-M   'P 1'
#
loop_
_entity.id
_entity.type
_entity.pdbx_description
1 polymer ?
#
loop_
_entity_poly.entity_id
_entity_poly.type
_entity_poly.pdbx_seq_one_letter_code
_entity_poly.pdbx_strand_id
1 'polypeptide(L)' 'MIPGLREQVAAFRYSLIAPVVSRQTPLSPGEIGAYLRQTSAMEYVIPGSTQTRVSVRTLERYLALYRRGG' A
#
# COMPACT_ATOMS: atom_id res chain seq x y z
N MET A 1 7.19 -22.92 4.74
CA MET A 1 6.29 -22.80 3.57
C MET A 1 6.66 -21.50 2.86
N ILE A 2 6.93 -21.53 1.56
CA ILE A 2 7.15 -20.29 0.78
C ILE A 2 5.76 -19.75 0.41
N PRO A 3 5.44 -18.49 0.73
CA PRO A 3 4.13 -17.94 0.42
C PRO A 3 3.88 -17.92 -1.08
N GLY A 4 2.66 -18.24 -1.50
CA GLY A 4 2.25 -18.18 -2.90
C GLY A 4 2.25 -16.74 -3.44
N LEU A 5 2.26 -16.56 -4.76
CA LEU A 5 2.29 -15.24 -5.38
C LEU A 5 1.16 -14.32 -4.86
N ARG A 6 -0.04 -14.87 -4.64
CA ARG A 6 -1.18 -14.09 -4.11
C ARG A 6 -0.91 -13.56 -2.70
N GLU A 7 -0.31 -14.36 -1.84
CA GLU A 7 0.04 -13.97 -0.46
C GLU A 7 1.14 -12.92 -0.46
N GLN A 8 2.15 -13.08 -1.34
CA GLN A 8 3.21 -12.08 -1.52
C GLN A 8 2.64 -10.74 -1.99
N VAL A 9 1.72 -10.76 -2.97
CA VAL A 9 1.05 -9.54 -3.44
C VAL A 9 0.19 -8.93 -2.34
N ALA A 10 -0.56 -9.73 -1.57
CA ALA A 10 -1.39 -9.23 -0.48
C ALA A 10 -0.53 -8.59 0.63
N ALA A 11 0.54 -9.25 1.04
CA ALA A 11 1.50 -8.74 2.02
C ALA A 11 2.16 -7.45 1.54
N PHE A 12 2.59 -7.40 0.27
CA PHE A 12 3.16 -6.20 -0.34
C PHE A 12 2.17 -5.02 -0.34
N ARG A 13 0.92 -5.24 -0.76
CA ARG A 13 -0.11 -4.18 -0.74
C ARG A 13 -0.36 -3.68 0.68
N TYR A 14 -0.48 -4.61 1.63
CA TYR A 14 -0.69 -4.28 3.02
C TYR A 14 0.48 -3.47 3.59
N SER A 15 1.73 -3.84 3.31
CA SER A 15 2.89 -3.10 3.82
C SER A 15 2.92 -1.64 3.37
N LEU A 16 2.38 -1.33 2.18
CA LEU A 16 2.29 0.04 1.69
C LEU A 16 1.23 0.89 2.42
N ILE A 17 0.15 0.28 2.89
CA ILE A 17 -0.99 1.00 3.50
C ILE A 17 -1.07 0.85 5.03
N ALA A 18 -0.39 -0.12 5.61
CA ALA A 18 -0.38 -0.39 7.05
C ALA A 18 -0.03 0.84 7.89
N PRO A 19 0.94 1.70 7.50
CA PRO A 19 1.21 2.94 8.23
C PRO A 19 0.06 3.95 8.26
N VAL A 20 -0.96 3.79 7.41
CA VAL A 20 -2.18 4.61 7.40
C VAL A 20 -3.33 3.93 8.12
N VAL A 21 -3.52 2.61 7.92
CA VAL A 21 -4.72 1.89 8.41
C VAL A 21 -4.56 1.26 9.79
N SER A 22 -3.33 1.03 10.26
CA SER A 22 -3.05 0.33 11.53
C SER A 22 -2.68 1.26 12.69
N ARG A 23 -2.81 2.58 12.50
CA ARG A 23 -2.47 3.56 13.55
C ARG A 23 -3.59 3.66 14.58
N GLN A 24 -3.19 3.82 15.85
CA GLN A 24 -4.13 4.14 16.94
C GLN A 24 -4.72 5.56 16.80
N THR A 25 -3.89 6.52 16.38
CA THR A 25 -4.33 7.88 16.06
C THR A 25 -4.40 8.03 14.53
N PRO A 26 -5.61 8.23 13.95
CA PRO A 26 -5.77 8.41 12.51
C PRO A 26 -5.02 9.64 11.99
N LEU A 27 -4.43 9.52 10.80
CA LEU A 27 -3.85 10.65 10.09
C LEU A 27 -4.96 11.55 9.53
N SER A 28 -4.72 12.85 9.52
CA SER A 28 -5.54 13.81 8.77
C SER A 28 -5.47 13.55 7.26
N PRO A 29 -6.45 14.00 6.46
CA PRO A 29 -6.41 13.84 5.00
C PRO A 29 -5.13 14.39 4.35
N GLY A 30 -4.59 15.50 4.86
CA GLY A 30 -3.34 16.09 4.38
C GLY A 30 -2.13 15.20 4.64
N GLU A 31 -2.04 14.62 5.83
CA GLU A 31 -0.97 13.68 6.22
C GLU A 31 -1.05 12.38 5.42
N ILE A 32 -2.26 11.86 5.18
CA ILE A 32 -2.47 10.71 4.29
C ILE A 32 -1.96 11.06 2.89
N GLY A 33 -2.37 12.19 2.32
CA GLY A 33 -1.91 12.61 1.00
C GLY A 33 -0.39 12.76 0.90
N ALA A 34 0.25 13.32 1.92
CA ALA A 34 1.70 13.45 2.00
C ALA A 34 2.40 12.07 2.02
N TYR A 35 1.92 11.16 2.86
CA TYR A 35 2.42 9.79 2.94
C TYR A 35 2.29 9.06 1.59
N LEU A 36 1.15 9.18 0.91
CA LEU A 36 0.94 8.52 -0.38
C LEU A 36 1.88 9.06 -1.46
N ARG A 37 2.11 10.37 -1.50
CA ARG A 37 3.09 10.97 -2.43
C ARG A 37 4.50 10.46 -2.14
N GLN A 38 4.92 10.45 -0.88
CA GLN A 38 6.23 9.92 -0.49
C GLN A 38 6.39 8.46 -0.87
N THR A 39 5.40 7.62 -0.54
CA THR A 39 5.39 6.18 -0.86
C THR A 39 5.47 5.94 -2.37
N SER A 40 4.75 6.74 -3.17
CA SER A 40 4.79 6.62 -4.63
C SER A 40 6.13 6.98 -5.25
N ALA A 41 6.95 7.78 -4.54
CA ALA A 41 8.27 8.16 -5.00
C ALA A 41 9.34 7.09 -4.72
N MET A 42 9.03 6.05 -3.94
CA MET A 42 9.98 4.98 -3.62
C MET A 42 9.97 3.88 -4.70
N GLU A 43 11.07 3.13 -4.76
CA GLU A 43 11.17 1.92 -5.58
C GLU A 43 10.99 0.66 -4.73
N TYR A 44 10.42 -0.37 -5.35
CA TYR A 44 10.03 -1.62 -4.73
C TYR A 44 10.30 -2.80 -5.66
N VAL A 45 10.55 -3.96 -5.06
CA VAL A 45 10.37 -5.23 -5.75
C VAL A 45 8.90 -5.61 -5.63
N ILE A 46 8.15 -5.41 -6.71
CA ILE A 46 6.70 -5.68 -6.74
C ILE A 46 6.48 -7.15 -7.13
N PRO A 47 5.89 -7.99 -6.26
CA PRO A 47 5.69 -9.41 -6.58
C PRO A 47 4.85 -9.59 -7.85
N GLY A 48 5.38 -10.33 -8.82
CA GLY A 48 4.70 -10.62 -10.08
C GLY A 48 4.56 -9.43 -11.04
N SER A 49 5.34 -8.35 -10.85
CA SER A 49 5.37 -7.21 -11.77
C SER A 49 6.80 -6.85 -12.16
N THR A 50 6.98 -6.30 -13.36
CA THR A 50 8.23 -5.67 -13.80
C THR A 50 8.31 -4.20 -13.41
N GLN A 51 7.21 -3.62 -12.91
CA GLN A 51 7.20 -2.24 -12.42
C GLN A 51 7.90 -2.16 -11.07
N THR A 52 8.58 -1.03 -10.82
CA THR A 52 9.30 -0.79 -9.57
C THR A 52 8.62 0.27 -8.69
N ARG A 53 7.57 0.95 -9.17
CA ARG A 53 6.90 2.02 -8.43
C ARG A 53 5.39 1.82 -8.42
N VAL A 54 4.73 2.35 -7.39
CA VAL A 54 3.28 2.29 -7.23
C VAL A 54 2.72 3.71 -7.26
N SER A 55 1.80 4.01 -8.17
CA SER A 55 1.21 5.35 -8.27
C SER A 55 0.39 5.72 -7.03
N VAL A 56 0.26 7.03 -6.74
CA VAL A 56 -0.64 7.54 -5.68
C VAL A 56 -2.06 6.98 -5.84
N ARG A 57 -2.61 6.99 -7.06
CA ARG A 57 -3.95 6.46 -7.36
C ARG A 57 -4.08 4.97 -7.04
N THR A 58 -3.02 4.19 -7.25
CA THR A 58 -3.00 2.77 -6.89
C THR A 58 -3.03 2.59 -5.37
N LEU A 59 -2.27 3.40 -4.63
CA LEU A 59 -2.26 3.37 -3.17
C LEU A 59 -3.63 3.77 -2.58
N GLU A 60 -4.27 4.81 -3.13
CA GLU A 60 -5.65 5.19 -2.77
C GLU A 60 -6.63 4.04 -2.99
N ARG A 61 -6.50 3.32 -4.10
CA ARG A 61 -7.32 2.15 -4.39
C ARG A 61 -7.09 1.03 -3.36
N TYR A 62 -5.84 0.78 -2.95
CA TYR A 62 -5.55 -0.20 -1.91
C TYR A 62 -6.18 0.17 -0.57
N LEU A 63 -6.09 1.45 -0.16
CA LEU A 63 -6.76 1.96 1.04
C LEU A 63 -8.28 1.75 0.97
N ALA A 64 -8.89 2.08 -0.17
CA ALA A 64 -10.33 1.96 -0.35
C ALA A 64 -10.80 0.49 -0.32
N LEU A 65 -10.05 -0.45 -0.90
CA LEU A 65 -10.35 -1.88 -0.82
C LEU A 65 -10.22 -2.40 0.61
N TYR A 66 -9.12 -2.08 1.29
CA TYR A 66 -8.89 -2.50 2.67
C TYR A 66 -10.01 -2.02 3.61
N ARG A 67 -10.40 -0.74 3.52
CA ARG A 67 -11.48 -0.17 4.33
C ARG A 67 -12.86 -0.79 4.08
N ARG A 68 -13.05 -1.44 2.93
CA ARG A 68 -14.28 -2.16 2.58
C ARG A 68 -14.26 -3.63 3.01
N GLY A 69 -13.20 -4.10 3.67
CA GLY A 69 -13.07 -5.49 4.14
C GLY A 69 -12.33 -6.43 3.19
N GLY A 70 -11.71 -5.89 2.13
CA GLY A 70 -11.00 -6.68 1.10
C GLY A 70 -11.71 -6.64 -0.25
#